data_AF-A0A954SUV7-F1
#
_entry.id   AF-A0A954SUV7-F1
#
_cell.length_a   1.000
_cell.length_b   1.000
_cell.length_c   1.000
_cell.angle_alpha   90.00
_cell.angle_beta   90.00
_cell.angle_gamma   90.00
#
_symmetry.space_group_name_H-M   'P 1'
#
loop_
_entity.id
_entity.type
_entity.pdbx_description
1 polymer ?
#
loop_
_entity_poly.entity_id
_entity_poly.type
_entity_poly.pdbx_seq_one_letter_code
_entity_poly.pdbx_strand_id
1 'polypeptide(L)'
;MAACIRFTCASCGFSIDAWDEGNPFYIDEKGKKVYVYHPSEDRALAIANDEPHLCLDCGKEVKIDSRLEQKACPKCKSTRVVDTYELDGVECPKCKKGHFAQDRDYFCIS
;
A
#
# COMPACT_ATOMS: atom_id res chain seq x y z
N MET A 1 -4.28 -16.13 4.58
CA MET A 1 -5.59 -15.50 4.76
C MET A 1 -5.28 -14.04 4.98
N ALA A 2 -5.51 -13.22 3.96
CA ALA A 2 -5.22 -11.80 4.03
C ALA A 2 -6.46 -11.11 4.59
N ALA A 3 -6.31 -10.28 5.63
CA ALA A 3 -7.36 -9.36 6.04
C ALA A 3 -7.10 -7.99 5.41
N CYS A 4 -8.16 -7.31 4.98
CA CYS A 4 -8.06 -5.95 4.44
C CYS A 4 -8.88 -4.96 5.28
N ILE A 5 -8.30 -3.78 5.55
CA ILE A 5 -8.98 -2.65 6.21
C ILE A 5 -9.27 -1.58 5.18
N ARG A 6 -10.42 -0.91 5.30
CA ARG A 6 -10.79 0.22 4.43
C ARG A 6 -10.61 1.53 5.17
N PHE A 7 -9.99 2.49 4.51
CA PHE A 7 -9.96 3.88 4.95
C PHE A 7 -10.80 4.72 4.01
N THR A 8 -11.69 5.55 4.56
CA THR A 8 -12.55 6.43 3.77
C THR A 8 -12.37 7.87 4.21
N CYS A 9 -12.22 8.79 3.25
CA CYS A 9 -12.14 10.20 3.55
C CYS A 9 -13.50 10.74 4.02
N ALA A 10 -13.53 11.33 5.21
CA ALA A 10 -14.74 11.88 5.83
C ALA A 10 -15.37 13.06 5.06
N SER A 11 -14.62 13.70 4.15
CA SER A 11 -15.11 14.87 3.39
C SER A 11 -15.56 14.56 1.96
N CYS A 12 -14.88 13.65 1.25
CA CYS A 12 -15.15 13.41 -0.18
C CYS A 12 -15.48 11.96 -0.52
N GLY A 13 -15.48 11.05 0.47
CA GLY A 13 -15.81 9.65 0.26
C GLY A 13 -14.75 8.86 -0.53
N PHE A 14 -13.56 9.41 -0.76
CA PHE A 14 -12.47 8.66 -1.37
C PHE A 14 -12.02 7.54 -0.43
N SER A 15 -12.08 6.29 -0.89
CA SER A 15 -11.71 5.11 -0.10
C SER A 15 -10.49 4.39 -0.65
N ILE A 16 -9.74 3.76 0.25
CA ILE A 16 -8.56 2.92 -0.02
C ILE A 16 -8.70 1.63 0.77
N ASP A 17 -8.43 0.49 0.11
CA ASP A 17 -8.40 -0.82 0.73
C ASP A 17 -6.94 -1.23 0.95
N ALA A 18 -6.53 -1.30 2.21
CA ALA A 18 -5.19 -1.68 2.62
C ALA A 18 -5.15 -3.19 2.94
N TRP A 19 -4.19 -3.92 2.36
CA TRP A 19 -3.95 -5.37 2.55
C TRP A 19 -2.64 -5.70 3.31
N ASP A 20 -2.74 -6.46 4.41
CA ASP A 20 -1.68 -6.57 5.45
C ASP A 20 -0.45 -7.31 4.93
N GLU A 21 -0.67 -8.21 3.98
CA GLU A 21 0.39 -9.09 3.47
C GLU A 21 1.31 -8.41 2.44
N GLY A 22 1.00 -7.17 2.02
CA GLY A 22 1.74 -6.47 0.97
C GLY A 22 1.82 -7.29 -0.33
N ASN A 23 2.94 -7.16 -1.07
CA ASN A 23 3.21 -8.00 -2.23
C ASN A 23 4.62 -8.61 -2.13
N PRO A 24 4.78 -9.77 -1.48
CA PRO A 24 6.06 -10.43 -1.35
C PRO A 24 6.62 -10.80 -2.73
N PHE A 25 7.91 -10.59 -2.93
CA PHE A 25 8.57 -10.92 -4.20
C PHE A 25 10.01 -11.38 -4.01
N TYR A 26 10.51 -12.12 -5.00
CA TYR A 26 11.92 -12.38 -5.20
C TYR A 26 12.37 -11.84 -6.56
N ILE A 27 13.68 -11.78 -6.79
CA ILE A 27 14.24 -11.36 -8.08
C ILE A 27 14.71 -12.61 -8.82
N ASP A 28 14.20 -12.82 -10.03
CA ASP A 28 14.64 -13.92 -10.89
C ASP A 28 16.05 -13.68 -11.47
N GLU A 29 16.62 -14.67 -12.15
CA GLU A 29 17.95 -14.58 -12.78
C GLU A 29 18.02 -13.48 -13.86
N LYS A 30 16.88 -12.98 -14.34
CA LYS A 30 16.78 -11.90 -15.33
C LYS A 30 16.62 -10.52 -14.68
N GLY A 31 16.63 -10.43 -13.35
CA GLY A 31 16.45 -9.18 -12.62
C GLY A 31 14.99 -8.73 -12.49
N LYS A 32 14.02 -9.59 -12.80
CA LYS A 32 12.58 -9.27 -12.73
C LYS A 32 11.99 -9.68 -11.39
N LYS A 33 11.10 -8.84 -10.85
CA LYS A 33 10.31 -9.17 -9.66
C LYS A 33 9.30 -10.28 -9.97
N VAL A 34 9.35 -11.35 -9.20
CA VAL A 34 8.37 -12.44 -9.21
C VAL A 34 7.63 -12.42 -7.88
N TYR A 35 6.32 -12.17 -7.94
CA TYR A 35 5.47 -12.10 -6.75
C TYR A 35 5.06 -13.49 -6.29
N VAL A 36 5.13 -13.72 -4.98
CA VAL A 36 4.85 -15.01 -4.35
C VAL A 36 3.79 -14.82 -3.27
N TYR A 37 2.71 -15.59 -3.38
CA TYR A 37 1.53 -15.49 -2.53
C TYR A 37 1.22 -16.85 -1.91
N HIS A 38 0.59 -16.84 -0.74
CA HIS A 38 0.08 -18.07 -0.13
C HIS A 38 -1.01 -18.72 -1.00
N PRO A 39 -1.07 -20.06 -1.07
CA PRO A 39 -0.29 -21.05 -0.31
C PRO A 39 1.01 -21.55 -1.01
N SER A 40 1.70 -20.75 -1.83
CA SER A 40 2.90 -21.22 -2.53
C SER A 40 4.11 -21.45 -1.59
N GLU A 41 4.80 -22.58 -1.78
CA GLU A 41 6.09 -22.89 -1.13
C GLU A 41 7.18 -21.85 -1.51
N ASP A 42 7.04 -21.21 -2.67
CA ASP A 42 7.95 -20.18 -3.15
C ASP A 42 7.94 -18.91 -2.28
N ARG A 43 6.99 -18.78 -1.33
CA ARG A 43 7.02 -17.68 -0.35
C ARG A 43 8.31 -17.68 0.48
N ALA A 44 8.91 -18.85 0.71
CA ALA A 44 10.20 -18.96 1.39
C ALA A 44 11.35 -18.28 0.61
N LEU A 45 11.17 -18.05 -0.69
CA LEU A 45 12.14 -17.36 -1.55
C LEU A 45 11.97 -15.84 -1.54
N ALA A 46 10.87 -15.31 -0.96
CA ALA A 46 10.62 -13.88 -0.93
C ALA A 46 11.76 -13.14 -0.21
N ILE A 47 12.34 -12.15 -0.89
CA ILE A 47 13.44 -11.35 -0.33
C ILE A 47 12.95 -9.99 0.20
N ALA A 48 11.74 -9.57 -0.19
CA ALA A 48 11.18 -8.25 0.10
C ALA A 48 9.67 -8.19 -0.21
N ASN A 49 9.05 -7.06 0.13
CA ASN A 49 7.67 -6.75 -0.17
C ASN A 49 7.56 -5.47 -1.00
N ASP A 50 6.64 -5.46 -1.96
CA ASP A 50 6.16 -4.23 -2.59
C ASP A 50 4.96 -3.72 -1.77
N GLU A 51 5.24 -2.76 -0.88
CA GLU A 51 4.32 -2.21 0.10
C GLU A 51 3.41 -1.15 -0.56
N PRO A 52 2.08 -1.28 -0.47
CA PRO A 52 1.14 -0.30 -0.99
C PRO A 52 1.20 1.01 -0.16
N HIS A 53 1.47 2.12 -0.84
CA HIS A 53 1.52 3.46 -0.26
C HIS A 53 0.64 4.43 -1.07
N LEU A 54 0.04 5.40 -0.38
CA LEU A 54 -0.60 6.56 -1.00
C LEU A 54 0.38 7.72 -1.08
N CYS A 55 0.59 8.29 -2.27
CA CYS A 55 1.31 9.56 -2.39
C CYS A 55 0.38 10.75 -2.08
N LEU A 56 0.76 11.57 -1.11
CA LEU A 56 -0.03 12.72 -0.69
C LEU A 56 0.06 13.93 -1.63
N ASP A 57 1.05 13.96 -2.52
CA ASP A 57 1.18 15.06 -3.48
C ASP A 57 0.47 14.78 -4.81
N CYS A 58 0.59 13.56 -5.35
CA CYS A 58 -0.07 13.20 -6.61
C CYS A 58 -1.37 12.42 -6.43
N GLY A 59 -1.70 12.01 -5.20
CA GLY A 59 -2.94 11.28 -4.87
C GLY A 59 -3.03 9.88 -5.48
N LYS A 60 -1.91 9.30 -5.93
CA LYS A 60 -1.87 7.97 -6.54
C LYS A 60 -1.39 6.93 -5.55
N GLU A 61 -2.05 5.79 -5.53
CA GLU A 61 -1.52 4.57 -4.94
C GLU A 61 -0.31 4.09 -5.76
N VAL A 62 0.73 3.71 -5.04
CA VAL A 62 2.00 3.24 -5.57
C VAL A 62 2.50 2.08 -4.71
N LYS A 63 3.25 1.17 -5.32
CA LYS A 63 3.94 0.11 -4.60
C LYS A 63 5.39 0.53 -4.42
N ILE A 64 5.90 0.44 -3.21
CA ILE A 64 7.28 0.80 -2.86
C ILE A 64 7.99 -0.46 -2.39
N ASP A 65 9.15 -0.72 -2.97
CA ASP A 65 10.00 -1.85 -2.60
C ASP A 65 10.53 -1.63 -1.18
N SER A 66 10.22 -2.55 -0.27
CA SER A 66 10.55 -2.45 1.16
C SER A 66 12.05 -2.43 1.44
N ARG A 67 12.90 -2.77 0.45
CA ARG A 67 14.37 -2.70 0.57
C ARG A 67 14.91 -1.29 0.32
N LEU A 68 14.10 -0.38 -0.20
CA LEU A 68 14.55 0.99 -0.46
C LEU A 68 14.66 1.75 0.86
N GLU A 69 15.87 2.26 1.14
CA GLU A 69 16.11 3.10 2.32
C GLU A 69 15.25 4.37 2.34
N GLN A 70 14.98 4.92 1.14
CA GLN A 70 14.15 6.12 0.98
C GLN A 70 12.86 5.78 0.24
N LYS A 71 11.74 5.88 0.96
CA LYS A 71 10.41 5.73 0.38
C LYS A 71 10.03 7.00 -0.38
N ALA A 72 9.94 6.88 -1.70
CA ALA A 72 9.52 7.98 -2.58
C ALA A 72 8.55 7.48 -3.65
N CYS A 73 7.63 8.35 -4.06
CA CYS A 73 6.66 8.03 -5.09
C CYS A 73 7.39 7.78 -6.43
N PRO A 74 7.25 6.60 -7.06
CA PRO A 74 7.91 6.32 -8.33
C PRO A 74 7.41 7.23 -9.48
N LYS A 75 6.18 7.75 -9.36
CA LYS A 75 5.50 8.56 -10.38
C LYS A 75 5.88 10.05 -10.33
N CYS A 76 5.85 10.68 -9.15
CA CYS A 76 6.12 12.12 -9.01
C CYS A 76 7.39 12.44 -8.21
N LYS A 77 8.11 11.43 -7.71
CA LYS A 77 9.34 11.56 -6.91
C LYS A 77 9.19 12.24 -5.54
N SER A 78 7.95 12.57 -5.14
CA SER A 78 7.68 13.07 -3.80
C SER A 78 8.01 12.03 -2.73
N THR A 79 8.59 12.48 -1.62
CA THR A 79 8.82 11.70 -0.39
C THR A 79 7.59 11.68 0.53
N ARG A 80 6.54 12.43 0.21
CA ARG A 80 5.26 12.43 0.95
C ARG A 80 4.42 11.22 0.54
N VAL A 81 4.86 10.05 0.96
CA VAL A 81 4.17 8.77 0.79
C VAL A 81 3.83 8.20 2.16
N VAL A 82 2.63 7.66 2.31
CA VAL A 82 2.18 7.02 3.55
C VAL A 82 1.74 5.61 3.23
N ASP A 83 2.09 4.64 4.08
CA ASP A 83 1.62 3.27 3.93
C ASP A 83 0.08 3.26 3.98
N THR A 84 -0.54 2.47 3.10
CA THR A 84 -2.00 2.36 3.08
C THR A 84 -2.59 1.83 4.40
N TYR A 85 -1.82 1.09 5.22
CA TYR A 85 -2.24 0.67 6.58
C TYR A 85 -2.26 1.78 7.61
N GLU A 86 -1.51 2.85 7.37
CA GLU A 86 -1.29 3.95 8.32
C GLU A 86 -2.00 5.22 7.86
N LEU A 87 -3.11 5.09 7.12
CA LEU A 87 -3.85 6.23 6.58
C LEU A 87 -4.76 6.93 7.61
N ASP A 88 -5.00 6.36 8.78
CA ASP A 88 -5.90 6.96 9.76
C ASP A 88 -5.45 8.38 10.15
N GLY A 89 -6.36 9.35 10.04
CA GLY A 89 -6.08 10.77 10.31
C GLY A 89 -5.28 11.50 9.23
N VAL A 90 -4.80 10.82 8.19
CA VAL A 90 -4.00 11.44 7.11
C VAL A 90 -4.88 12.32 6.22
N GLU A 91 -4.37 13.51 5.87
CA GLU A 91 -5.05 14.43 4.96
C GLU A 91 -5.28 13.78 3.58
N CYS A 92 -6.52 13.87 3.10
CA CYS A 92 -6.90 13.32 1.82
C CYS A 92 -6.28 14.13 0.66
N PRO A 93 -5.40 13.54 -0.17
CA PRO A 93 -4.75 14.27 -1.26
C PRO A 93 -5.71 14.66 -2.40
N LYS A 94 -6.88 14.01 -2.48
CA LYS A 94 -7.91 14.31 -3.47
C LYS A 94 -8.66 15.61 -3.17
N CYS A 95 -9.10 15.80 -1.92
CA CYS A 95 -9.92 16.96 -1.56
C CYS A 95 -9.16 18.03 -0.76
N LYS A 96 -8.01 17.68 -0.16
CA LYS A 96 -7.17 18.57 0.66
C LYS A 96 -7.93 19.29 1.79
N LYS A 97 -8.97 18.63 2.31
CA LYS A 97 -9.88 19.19 3.32
C LYS A 97 -10.22 18.15 4.39
N GLY A 98 -10.62 16.95 3.95
CA GLY A 98 -10.89 15.84 4.85
C GLY A 98 -9.65 15.05 5.21
N HIS A 99 -9.78 14.24 6.25
CA HIS A 99 -8.85 13.19 6.61
C HIS A 99 -9.46 11.82 6.30
N PHE A 100 -8.62 10.80 6.16
CA PHE A 100 -9.06 9.41 6.16
C PHE A 100 -9.42 8.96 7.57
N ALA A 101 -10.46 8.15 7.67
CA ALA A 101 -10.83 7.44 8.88
C ALA A 101 -11.03 5.97 8.54
N GLN A 102 -10.62 5.08 9.45
CA GLN A 102 -10.88 3.65 9.29
C GLN A 102 -12.38 3.36 9.28
N ASP A 103 -12.84 2.62 8.28
CA ASP A 103 -14.17 2.04 8.22
C ASP A 103 -14.19 0.78 9.08
N ARG A 104 -14.77 0.88 10.29
CA ARG A 104 -14.82 -0.22 11.27
C ARG A 104 -15.91 -1.25 10.95
N ASP A 105 -16.84 -0.90 10.06
CA ASP A 105 -17.94 -1.77 9.63
C ASP A 105 -17.56 -2.59 8.38
N TYR A 106 -16.42 -2.29 7.76
CA TYR A 106 -15.90 -3.00 6.60
C TYR A 106 -15.02 -4.19 7.00
N PHE A 107 -15.44 -5.40 6.61
CA PHE A 107 -14.68 -6.64 6.80
C PHE A 107 -14.39 -7.30 5.46
N CYS A 108 -13.13 -7.61 5.23
CA CYS A 108 -12.62 -8.12 3.96
C CYS A 108 -11.53 -9.15 4.24
N ILE A 109 -11.73 -10.37 3.72
CA ILE A 109 -10.82 -11.51 3.89
C ILE A 109 -10.61 -12.20 2.54
N SER A 110 -9.39 -12.64 2.25
CA SER A 110 -9.02 -13.43 1.06
C SER A 110 -8.22 -14.69 1.40
#